data_AF-A0A3B9IV61-F1
#
_entry.id   AF-A0A3B9IV61-F1
#
_cell.length_a   1.000
_cell.length_b   1.000
_cell.length_c   1.000
_cell.angle_alpha   90.00
_cell.angle_beta   90.00
_cell.angle_gamma   90.00
#
_symmetry.space_group_name_H-M   'P 1'
#
loop_
_entity.id
_entity.type
_entity.pdbx_description
1 polymer ?
#
loop_
_entity_poly.entity_id
_entity_poly.type
_entity_poly.pdbx_seq_one_letter_code
_entity_poly.pdbx_strand_id
1 'polypeptide(L)' 'FQDPFASLNPRHRVGDAIARGPIAFGTPRAEAMAIAARLLERVGLDASAAARYPHE' A
#
# COMPACT_ATOMS: atom_id res chain seq x y z
N PHE A 1 -13.03 5.51 16.56
CA PHE A 1 -12.13 5.28 15.41
C PHE A 1 -11.05 6.35 15.50
N GLN A 2 -9.87 5.99 16.01
CA GLN A 2 -8.73 6.90 16.07
C GLN A 2 -8.24 7.19 14.65
N ASP A 3 -7.64 8.36 14.45
CA ASP A 3 -7.26 8.96 13.16
C ASP A 3 -6.75 7.91 12.14
N PRO A 4 -7.43 7.72 10.98
CA PRO A 4 -7.02 6.73 9.99
C PRO A 4 -5.59 6.97 9.46
N PHE A 5 -5.11 8.22 9.49
CA PHE A 5 -3.73 8.56 9.09
C PHE A 5 -2.69 8.12 10.12
N ALA A 6 -3.05 7.94 11.39
CA ALA A 6 -2.11 7.52 12.43
C ALA A 6 -1.59 6.09 12.24
N SER A 7 -2.28 5.26 11.45
CA SER A 7 -1.87 3.88 11.14
C SER A 7 -0.80 3.79 10.04
N LEU A 8 -0.63 4.85 9.23
CA LEU A 8 0.29 4.86 8.10
C LEU A 8 1.55 5.66 8.44
N ASN A 9 2.72 5.08 8.18
CA ASN A 9 3.98 5.81 8.30
C ASN A 9 4.09 6.80 7.12
N PRO A 10 4.14 8.13 7.37
CA PRO A 10 4.12 9.15 6.32
C PRO A 10 5.39 9.15 5.45
N ARG A 11 6.45 8.45 5.87
CA ARG A 11 7.71 8.32 5.14
C ARG A 11 7.70 7.18 4.11
N HIS A 12 6.66 6.36 4.10
CA HIS A 12 6.53 5.24 3.17
C HIS A 12 5.41 5.51 2.16
N ARG A 13 5.60 5.06 0.91
CA ARG A 13 4.53 5.08 -0.07
C ARG A 13 3.42 4.11 0.34
N VAL A 14 2.19 4.40 -0.09
CA VAL A 14 1.01 3.57 0.18
C VAL A 14 1.24 2.13 -0.30
N GLY A 15 1.78 1.97 -1.51
CA GLY A 15 2.06 0.65 -2.09
C GLY A 15 3.07 -0.16 -1.26
N ASP A 16 4.15 0.48 -0.81
CA ASP A 16 5.14 -0.18 0.05
C ASP A 16 4.53 -0.58 1.40
N ALA A 17 3.61 0.23 1.94
CA ALA A 17 2.92 -0.08 3.19
C ALA A 17 2.05 -1.34 3.09
N ILE A 18 1.34 -1.51 1.97
CA ILE A 18 0.49 -2.68 1.70
C ILE A 18 1.36 -3.90 1.35
N ALA A 19 2.40 -3.74 0.55
CA ALA A 19 3.27 -4.81 0.08
C ALA A 19 4.15 -5.44 1.19
N ARG A 20 4.36 -4.74 2.32
CA ARG A 20 5.17 -5.25 3.45
C ARG A 20 4.72 -6.62 3.96
N GLY A 21 3.41 -6.84 4.07
CA GLY A 21 2.86 -8.12 4.54
C GLY A 21 3.26 -9.28 3.61
N PRO A 22 2.84 -9.26 2.34
CA PRO A 22 3.21 -10.30 1.37
C PRO A 22 4.73 -10.55 1.28
N ILE A 23 5.55 -9.51 1.29
CA ILE A 23 7.01 -9.63 1.26
C ILE A 23 7.54 -10.38 2.50
N ALA A 24 7.02 -10.05 3.69
CA ALA A 24 7.41 -10.74 4.93
C ALA A 24 7.04 -12.24 4.91
N PHE A 25 6.05 -12.64 4.10
CA PHE A 25 5.64 -14.04 3.90
C PHE A 25 6.22 -14.67 2.62
N GLY A 26 7.27 -14.08 2.02
CA GLY A 26 8.02 -14.68 0.92
C GLY A 26 7.52 -14.35 -0.48
N THR A 27 6.56 -13.44 -0.63
CA THR A 27 6.13 -12.98 -1.97
C THR A 27 7.21 -12.08 -2.58
N PRO A 28 7.64 -12.32 -3.84
CA PRO A 28 8.57 -11.44 -4.53
C PRO A 28 8.05 -9.99 -4.60
N ARG A 29 8.96 -9.00 -4.48
CA ARG A 29 8.56 -7.58 -4.41
C ARG A 29 7.67 -7.14 -5.57
N ALA A 30 7.97 -7.56 -6.80
CA ALA A 30 7.19 -7.19 -7.97
C ALA A 30 5.74 -7.70 -7.88
N GLU A 31 5.56 -8.94 -7.43
CA GLU A 31 4.26 -9.55 -7.22
C GLU A 31 3.50 -8.91 -6.05
N ALA A 32 4.19 -8.63 -4.94
CA ALA A 32 3.60 -7.93 -3.80
C ALA A 32 3.10 -6.52 -4.16
N MET A 33 3.82 -5.81 -5.04
CA MET A 33 3.39 -4.51 -5.56
C MET A 33 2.19 -4.62 -6.49
N ALA A 34 2.11 -5.68 -7.31
CA ALA A 34 0.93 -5.95 -8.13
C ALA A 34 -0.30 -6.26 -7.27
N ILE A 35 -0.12 -7.02 -6.18
CA ILE A 35 -1.18 -7.26 -5.18
C ILE A 35 -1.62 -5.94 -4.55
N ALA A 36 -0.68 -5.06 -4.16
CA ALA A 36 -1.01 -3.76 -3.58
C ALA A 36 -1.84 -2.88 -4.53
N ALA A 37 -1.46 -2.81 -5.82
CA ALA A 37 -2.21 -2.09 -6.84
C ALA A 37 -3.65 -2.63 -6.98
N ARG A 38 -3.81 -3.96 -7.04
CA ARG A 38 -5.13 -4.59 -7.15
C ARG A 38 -6.00 -4.40 -5.91
N LEU A 39 -5.39 -4.33 -4.73
CA LEU A 39 -6.10 -4.02 -3.48
C LEU A 39 -6.62 -2.58 -3.46
N LEU A 40 -5.84 -1.63 -4.00
CA LEU A 40 -6.27 -0.23 -4.15
C LEU A 40 -7.48 -0.13 -5.08
N GLU A 41 -7.42 -0.77 -6.25
CA GLU A 41 -8.55 -0.81 -7.19
C GLU A 41 -9.81 -1.40 -6.55
N ARG A 42 -9.65 -2.46 -5.75
CA ARG A 42 -10.76 -3.12 -5.05
C ARG A 42 -11.48 -2.21 -4.04
N VAL A 43 -10.78 -1.21 -3.49
CA VAL A 43 -11.38 -0.22 -2.58
C VAL A 43 -11.74 1.08 -3.30
N GLY A 44 -11.70 1.10 -4.63
CA GLY A 44 -12.10 2.24 -5.46
C GLY A 44 -11.01 3.30 -5.65
N LEU A 45 -9.76 2.99 -5.33
CA LEU A 45 -8.61 3.85 -5.57
C LEU A 45 -7.89 3.43 -6.86
N ASP A 46 -7.42 4.41 -7.63
CA ASP A 46 -6.60 4.14 -8.81
C ASP A 46 -5.28 3.45 -8.41
N ALA A 47 -4.80 2.50 -9.22
CA ALA A 47 -3.55 1.78 -8.95
C ALA A 47 -2.33 2.71 -8.77
N SER A 48 -2.33 3.89 -9.40
CA SER A 48 -1.29 4.91 -9.22
C SER A 48 -1.19 5.44 -7.79
N ALA A 49 -2.24 5.28 -6.97
CA ALA A 49 -2.19 5.60 -5.55
C ALA A 49 -1.09 4.81 -4.81
N ALA A 50 -0.67 3.66 -5.34
CA ALA A 50 0.45 2.89 -4.78
C ALA A 50 1.77 3.70 -4.74
N ALA A 51 1.95 4.65 -5.66
CA ALA A 51 3.15 5.48 -5.74
C ALA A 51 3.12 6.70 -4.81
N ARG A 52 1.96 7.03 -4.26
CA ARG A 52 1.73 8.22 -3.43
C ARG A 52 2.15 8.01 -1.99
N TYR A 53 2.44 9.09 -1.30
CA TYR A 53 2.55 9.13 0.15
C TYR A 53 1.16 9.31 0.79
N PRO A 54 0.95 8.90 2.06
CA PRO A 54 -0.35 8.97 2.72
C PRO A 54 -0.99 10.36 2.82
N HIS A 55 -0.21 11.43 2.64
CA HIS A 55 -0.68 12.82 2.77
C HIS A 55 -0.98 13.49 1.41
N GLU A 56 -0.83 12.75 0.31
CA GLU A 56 -1.13 13.19 -1.06
C GLU A 56 -2.52 12.70 -1.52
#